data_AF-A0A964U417-F1
#
_entry.id   AF-A0A964U417-F1
#
_cell.length_a   1.000
_cell.length_b   1.000
_cell.length_c   1.000
_cell.angle_alpha   90.00
_cell.angle_beta   90.00
_cell.angle_gamma   90.00
#
_symmetry.space_group_name_H-M   'P 1'
#
loop_
_entity.id
_entity.type
_entity.pdbx_description
1 polymer ?
#
loop_
_entity_poly.entity_id
_entity_poly.type
_entity_poly.pdbx_seq_one_letter_code
_entity_poly.pdbx_strand_id
1 'polypeptide(L)' 'MRLAVSFPGCYRRGGVERVVLETANHFAGRDHDVHLFASEVDDRAIDPRVTVHAVDYGPRTT' A
#
# COMPACT_ATOMS: atom_id res chain seq x y z
N MET A 1 13.10 7.66 7.22
CA MET A 1 12.22 7.39 8.39
C MET A 1 11.51 6.05 8.17
N ARG A 2 10.90 5.46 9.21
CA ARG A 2 10.10 4.23 9.10
C ARG A 2 8.61 4.58 9.00
N LEU A 3 7.91 3.99 8.04
CA LEU A 3 6.48 4.20 7.80
C LEU A 3 5.77 2.86 7.63
N ALA A 4 4.68 2.68 8.38
CA ALA A 4 3.73 1.60 8.16
C ALA A 4 2.42 2.20 7.65
N VAL A 5 1.91 1.68 6.54
CA VAL A 5 0.63 2.09 5.95
C VAL A 5 -0.24 0.86 5.79
N SER A 6 -1.52 0.94 6.15
CA SER A 6 -2.44 -0.20 6.11
C SER A 6 -3.73 0.20 5.40
N PHE A 7 -4.10 -0.56 4.38
CA PHE A 7 -5.37 -0.41 3.70
C PHE A 7 -5.73 -1.68 2.92
N PRO A 8 -7.02 -2.07 2.79
CA PRO A 8 -7.39 -3.34 2.15
C PRO A 8 -6.95 -3.47 0.68
N GLY A 9 -7.21 -2.45 -0.14
CA GLY A 9 -6.91 -2.49 -1.57
C GLY A 9 -6.04 -1.31 -2.02
N CYS A 10 -4.91 -1.56 -2.65
CA CYS A 10 -3.99 -0.51 -3.09
C CYS A 10 -3.81 -0.55 -4.61
N TYR A 11 -4.54 0.29 -5.34
CA TYR A 11 -4.49 0.34 -6.81
C TYR A 11 -4.67 1.77 -7.33
N ARG A 12 -4.43 1.97 -8.64
CA ARG A 12 -4.59 3.26 -9.31
C ARG A 12 -6.03 3.64 -9.69
N ARG A 13 -7.03 2.81 -9.38
CA ARG A 13 -8.43 3.02 -9.80
C ARG A 13 -9.10 4.28 -9.22
N GLY A 14 -8.49 4.93 -8.23
CA GLY A 14 -9.00 6.15 -7.59
C GLY A 14 -9.23 5.92 -6.09
N GLY A 15 -9.93 6.84 -5.42
CA GLY A 15 -10.32 6.67 -4.03
C GLY A 15 -9.17 6.69 -3.02
N VAL A 16 -9.42 6.12 -1.84
CA VAL A 16 -8.44 5.99 -0.75
C VAL A 16 -7.34 5.01 -1.14
N GLU A 17 -7.69 3.99 -1.94
CA GLU A 17 -6.79 3.01 -2.54
C GLU A 17 -5.61 3.70 -3.23
N ARG A 18 -5.91 4.71 -4.06
CA ARG A 18 -4.89 5.49 -4.77
C ARG A 18 -4.08 6.36 -3.84
N VAL A 19 -4.72 7.01 -2.86
CA VAL A 19 -4.01 7.87 -1.90
C VAL A 19 -2.97 7.06 -1.14
N VAL A 20 -3.33 5.86 -0.69
CA VAL A 20 -2.42 4.97 0.05
C VAL A 20 -1.26 4.52 -0.82
N LEU A 21 -1.54 4.08 -2.05
CA LEU A 21 -0.52 3.66 -3.02
C LEU A 21 0.48 4.79 -3.33
N GLU A 22 -0.02 5.97 -3.69
CA GLU A 22 0.83 7.13 -4.03
C GLU A 22 1.59 7.64 -2.81
N THR A 23 1.01 7.54 -1.61
CA THR A 23 1.71 7.89 -0.36
C THR A 23 2.88 6.94 -0.09
N ALA A 24 2.66 5.62 -0.21
CA ALA A 24 3.72 4.64 -0.04
C ALA A 24 4.86 4.87 -1.04
N ASN A 25 4.51 5.05 -2.32
CA ASN A 25 5.48 5.34 -3.38
C ASN A 25 6.23 6.66 -3.15
N HIS A 26 5.55 7.71 -2.70
CA HIS A 26 6.15 9.02 -2.45
C HIS A 26 7.25 8.96 -1.38
N PHE A 27 7.04 8.18 -0.31
CA PHE A 27 8.01 8.02 0.77
C PHE A 27 9.11 7.03 0.39
N ALA A 28 8.79 5.91 -0.29
CA ALA A 28 9.80 5.01 -0.84
C ALA A 28 10.74 5.76 -1.80
N GLY A 29 10.17 6.64 -2.63
CA GLY A 29 10.84 7.62 -3.49
C GLY A 29 11.94 8.45 -2.84
N ARG A 30 11.86 8.65 -1.52
CA ARG A 30 12.76 9.48 -0.71
C ARG A 30 13.63 8.65 0.22
N ASP A 31 13.82 7.37 -0.09
CA ASP A 31 14.62 6.42 0.68
C ASP A 31 14.13 6.24 2.14
N HIS A 32 12.82 6.33 2.33
CA HIS A 32 12.20 5.90 3.57
C HIS A 32 11.99 4.38 3.58
N ASP A 33 12.01 3.81 4.78
CA ASP A 33 11.71 2.40 5.03
C ASP A 33 10.19 2.23 5.15
N VAL A 34 9.56 1.71 4.10
CA VAL A 34 8.09 1.70 3.95
C VAL A 34 7.56 0.26 3.94
N HIS A 35 6.61 0.02 4.85
CA HIS A 35 5.87 -1.24 4.96
C HIS A 35 4.39 -0.99 4.61
N LEU A 36 3.88 -1.71 3.62
CA LEU A 36 2.48 -1.65 3.20
C LEU A 36 1.75 -2.93 3.60
N PHE A 37 0.66 -2.81 4.37
CA PHE A 37 -0.19 -3.92 4.78
C PHE A 37 -1.51 -3.88 3.99
N ALA A 38 -1.68 -4.78 3.03
CA ALA A 38 -2.85 -4.83 2.17
C ALA A 38 -3.26 -6.27 1.81
N SER A 39 -4.55 -6.50 1.55
CA SER A 39 -5.03 -7.78 1.00
C SER A 39 -4.80 -7.86 -0.51
N GLU A 40 -4.83 -6.70 -1.18
CA GLU A 40 -4.71 -6.61 -2.63
C GLU A 40 -3.89 -5.38 -3.02
N VAL A 41 -2.93 -5.56 -3.94
CA VAL A 41 -2.02 -4.51 -4.42
C VAL A 41 -1.85 -4.62 -5.94
N ASP A 42 -1.79 -3.49 -6.63
CA ASP A 42 -1.35 -3.44 -8.03
C ASP A 42 0.19 -3.45 -8.12
N ASP A 43 0.76 -4.63 -8.30
CA ASP A 43 2.22 -4.84 -8.37
C ASP A 43 2.90 -4.07 -9.51
N ARG A 44 2.16 -3.66 -10.55
CA ARG A 44 2.71 -2.86 -11.65
C ARG A 44 2.84 -1.38 -11.29
N ALA A 45 2.21 -0.96 -10.20
CA ALA A 45 2.10 0.43 -9.78
C ALA A 45 2.85 0.75 -8.48
N ILE A 46 3.16 -0.26 -7.66
CA ILE A 46 3.90 -0.11 -6.42
C ILE A 46 5.41 0.07 -6.69
N ASP A 47 6.07 0.98 -5.97
CA ASP A 47 7.53 1.14 -6.02
C ASP A 47 8.20 -0.12 -5.45
N PRO A 48 9.21 -0.70 -6.12
CA PRO A 48 9.85 -1.95 -5.70
C PRO A 48 10.58 -1.87 -4.36
N ARG A 49 10.79 -0.67 -3.80
CA ARG A 49 11.36 -0.46 -2.47
C ARG A 49 10.33 -0.58 -1.35
N VAL A 50 9.04 -0.60 -1.65
CA VAL A 50 7.99 -0.81 -0.65
C VAL A 50 7.94 -2.28 -0.28
N THR A 51 8.07 -2.59 1.02
CA THR A 51 7.86 -3.96 1.51
C THR A 51 6.37 -4.20 1.69
N VAL A 52 5.79 -5.09 0.89
CA VAL A 52 4.36 -5.44 0.97
C VAL A 52 4.16 -6.64 1.89
N HIS A 53 3.21 -6.50 2.82
CA HIS A 53 2.73 -7.53 3.73
C HIS A 53 1.29 -7.86 3.37
N ALA A 54 1.07 -9.07 2.85
CA ALA A 54 -0.28 -9.55 2.60
C ALA A 54 -1.00 -9.73 3.94
N VAL A 55 -2.17 -9.11 4.09
CA VAL A 55 -3.04 -9.23 5.27
C VAL A 55 -4.43 -9.65 4.85
N ASP A 56 -4.99 -10.64 5.56
CA ASP A 56 -6.38 -11.06 5.41
C ASP A 56 -7.26 -10.22 6.35
N TYR A 57 -8.13 -9.39 5.77
CA TYR A 57 -9.06 -8.56 6.54
C TYR A 57 -10.34 -9.32 6.93
N GLY A 58 -10.42 -10.62 6.63
CA GLY A 58 -11.58 -11.44 6.91
C GLY A 58 -12.79 -11.08 6.02
N PRO A 59 -13.91 -11.80 6.17
CA PRO A 59 -15.12 -11.52 5.41
C PRO A 59 -15.64 -10.11 5.72
N ARG A 60 -15.93 -9.33 4.67
CA ARG A 60 -16.65 -8.06 4.79
C ARG A 60 -18.06 -8.34 5.31
N THR A 61 -18.33 -8.05 6.58
CA THR A 61 -19.70 -7.93 7.08
C THR A 61 -20.32 -6.67 6.50
N THR A 62 -21.16 -6.86 5.48
CA THR A 62 -22.06 -5.84 4.91
C THR A 62 -23.27 -5.61 5.79
#